data_AF-A0A0W7VHT3-F1
#
_entry.id   AF-A0A0W7VHT3-F1
#
_cell.length_a   1.000
_cell.length_b   1.000
_cell.length_c   1.000
_cell.angle_alpha   90.00
_cell.angle_beta   90.00
_cell.angle_gamma   90.00
#
_symmetry.space_group_name_H-M   'P 1'
#
loop_
_entity.id
_entity.type
_entity.pdbx_description
1 polymer ?
#
loop_
_entity_poly.entity_id
_entity_poly.type
_entity_poly.pdbx_seq_one_letter_code
_entity_poly.pdbx_strand_id
1 'polypeptide(L)'
;MRYETLSFLAALPSAMASMSALAYHPPAKLLEQSQTDSACNFPPDFHIQNFVAKSNGTGPTAALSAYNFTFVDEVTSITTSCSFNSSSVSTTPPGLAPRYACAHGDVKFIWSDAQKQLTMVERICPTAKGTDQYEVTGSIVIPLSCTGSGACSTNSTDLDVKYTALDPVSDPTRRVKYWVS
;
A
#
# COMPACT_ATOMS: atom_id res chain seq x y z
N MET A 1 60.88 -11.16 6.29
CA MET A 1 59.64 -10.67 6.91
C MET A 1 58.79 -10.04 5.82
N ARG A 2 57.72 -10.73 5.37
CA ARG A 2 56.74 -10.20 4.40
C ARG A 2 55.54 -9.72 5.21
N TYR A 3 55.18 -8.45 5.07
CA TYR A 3 53.95 -7.87 5.62
C TYR A 3 52.85 -8.06 4.58
N GLU A 4 51.91 -8.97 4.85
CA GLU A 4 50.65 -9.09 4.15
C GLU A 4 49.69 -8.02 4.72
N THR A 5 49.42 -6.96 3.95
CA THR A 5 48.39 -5.98 4.29
C THR A 5 47.02 -6.54 3.91
N LEU A 6 46.28 -7.05 4.89
CA LEU A 6 44.85 -7.33 4.74
C LEU A 6 44.08 -6.00 4.64
N SER A 7 43.62 -5.66 3.44
CA SER A 7 42.61 -4.62 3.24
C SER A 7 41.22 -5.20 3.52
N PHE A 8 40.66 -4.87 4.68
CA PHE A 8 39.22 -5.04 4.94
C PHE A 8 38.45 -4.00 4.11
N LEU A 9 37.91 -4.40 2.97
CA LEU A 9 36.77 -3.69 2.37
C LEU A 9 35.56 -3.93 3.26
N ALA A 10 35.17 -2.92 4.04
CA ALA A 10 33.87 -2.88 4.69
C ALA A 10 32.80 -2.78 3.59
N ALA A 11 32.20 -3.92 3.22
CA ALA A 11 30.97 -3.94 2.45
C ALA A 11 29.87 -3.33 3.34
N LEU A 12 29.58 -2.05 3.15
CA LEU A 12 28.40 -1.42 3.73
C LEU A 12 27.17 -2.18 3.21
N PRO A 13 26.31 -2.71 4.09
CA PRO A 13 25.07 -3.34 3.65
C PRO A 13 24.25 -2.30 2.89
N SER A 14 23.78 -2.66 1.70
CA SER A 14 22.96 -1.83 0.79
C SER A 14 21.65 -1.32 1.42
N ALA A 15 21.33 -1.70 2.65
CA ALA A 15 20.14 -1.30 3.40
C ALA A 15 20.11 0.20 3.79
N MET A 16 21.24 0.92 3.76
CA MET A 16 21.25 2.36 4.10
C MET A 16 20.95 3.28 2.91
N ALA A 17 21.00 2.79 1.67
CA ALA A 17 20.79 3.63 0.48
C ALA A 17 19.31 3.90 0.19
N SER A 18 18.38 3.14 0.76
CA SER A 18 16.93 3.27 0.58
C SER A 18 16.27 4.19 1.62
N MET A 19 16.94 4.50 2.72
CA MET A 19 16.36 5.27 3.83
C MET A 19 16.19 6.77 3.53
N SER A 20 17.01 7.33 2.64
CA SER A 20 16.93 8.75 2.25
C SER A 20 15.75 9.05 1.32
N ALA A 21 15.15 8.02 0.70
CA ALA A 21 14.00 8.15 -0.17
C ALA A 21 12.66 8.04 0.57
N LEU A 22 12.66 7.62 1.83
CA LEU A 22 11.44 7.46 2.62
C LEU A 22 10.91 8.81 3.09
N ALA A 23 9.61 9.05 2.91
CA ALA A 23 8.92 10.19 3.52
C ALA A 23 8.39 9.89 4.94
N TYR A 24 8.75 8.73 5.50
CA TYR A 24 8.43 8.29 6.86
C TYR A 24 9.69 7.76 7.56
N HIS A 25 9.61 7.61 8.89
CA HIS A 25 10.76 7.19 9.71
C HIS A 25 10.46 5.87 10.42
N PRO A 26 11.10 4.75 10.02
CA PRO A 26 10.97 3.50 10.75
C PRO A 26 11.60 3.61 12.16
N PRO A 27 10.95 3.05 13.20
CA PRO A 27 11.55 3.00 14.53
C PRO A 27 12.78 2.09 14.55
N ALA A 28 13.72 2.35 15.46
CA ALA A 28 15.00 1.63 15.55
C ALA A 28 14.86 0.10 15.56
N LYS A 29 13.85 -0.42 16.28
CA LYS A 29 13.55 -1.86 16.32
C LYS A 29 13.24 -2.47 14.95
N LEU A 30 12.53 -1.75 14.08
CA LEU A 30 12.25 -2.21 12.72
C LEU A 30 13.50 -2.13 11.84
N LEU A 31 14.33 -1.12 12.03
CA LEU A 31 15.61 -1.03 11.34
C LEU A 31 16.52 -2.20 11.70
N GLU A 32 16.61 -2.55 12.98
CA GLU A 32 17.34 -3.74 13.44
C GLU A 32 16.75 -5.02 12.82
N GLN A 33 15.42 -5.15 12.74
CA GLN A 33 14.78 -6.29 12.10
C GLN A 33 15.19 -6.38 10.62
N SER A 34 15.13 -5.28 9.86
CA SER A 34 15.49 -5.27 8.43
C SER A 34 16.94 -5.68 8.15
N GLN A 35 17.85 -5.53 9.12
CA GLN A 35 19.24 -5.97 8.98
C GLN A 35 19.41 -7.49 9.11
N THR A 36 18.43 -8.17 9.71
CA THR A 36 18.49 -9.61 9.99
C THR A 36 17.43 -10.41 9.24
N ASP A 37 16.42 -9.74 8.69
CA ASP A 37 15.30 -10.32 7.98
C ASP A 37 15.11 -9.62 6.63
N SER A 38 15.49 -10.30 5.55
CA SER A 38 15.36 -9.79 4.18
C SER A 38 13.90 -9.62 3.72
N ALA A 39 12.93 -10.15 4.46
CA ALA A 39 11.51 -9.91 4.18
C ALA A 39 11.00 -8.59 4.79
N CYS A 40 11.79 -7.94 5.66
CA CYS A 40 11.45 -6.65 6.24
C CYS A 40 12.03 -5.51 5.40
N ASN A 41 11.23 -5.03 4.45
CA ASN A 41 11.58 -3.96 3.53
C ASN A 41 10.76 -2.69 3.81
N PHE A 42 11.34 -1.53 3.49
CA PHE A 42 10.72 -0.22 3.64
C PHE A 42 10.49 0.42 2.26
N PRO A 43 9.27 0.32 1.71
CA PRO A 43 8.98 0.89 0.40
C PRO A 43 8.84 2.42 0.47
N PRO A 44 9.49 3.19 -0.43
CA PRO A 44 9.32 4.65 -0.50
C PRO A 44 7.99 5.06 -1.16
N ASP A 45 7.50 4.25 -2.09
CA ASP A 45 6.35 4.52 -2.94
C ASP A 45 5.70 3.23 -3.44
N PHE A 46 4.55 3.42 -4.08
CA PHE A 46 3.80 2.40 -4.79
C PHE A 46 3.09 3.04 -5.99
N HIS A 47 2.62 2.20 -6.90
CA HIS A 47 1.89 2.60 -8.08
C HIS A 47 0.42 2.18 -8.02
N ILE A 48 -0.45 3.09 -8.46
CA ILE A 48 -1.86 2.79 -8.76
C ILE A 48 -2.05 2.80 -10.27
N GLN A 49 -2.30 1.62 -10.82
CA GLN A 49 -2.43 1.42 -12.25
C GLN A 49 -3.87 1.15 -12.67
N ASN A 50 -4.24 1.67 -13.84
CA ASN A 50 -5.48 1.37 -14.53
C ASN A 50 -6.74 1.60 -13.68
N PHE A 51 -6.77 2.69 -12.91
CA PHE A 51 -7.93 3.04 -12.08
C PHE A 51 -9.14 3.35 -12.96
N VAL A 52 -10.21 2.58 -12.80
CA VAL A 52 -11.49 2.81 -13.47
C VAL A 52 -12.62 2.71 -12.45
N ALA A 53 -13.66 3.49 -12.67
CA ALA A 53 -14.77 3.59 -11.73
C ALA A 53 -16.13 3.71 -12.42
N LYS A 54 -17.17 3.48 -11.64
CA LYS A 54 -18.55 3.72 -11.98
C LYS A 54 -19.16 4.64 -10.94
N SER A 55 -20.07 5.50 -11.39
CA SER A 55 -20.91 6.33 -10.53
C SER A 55 -22.36 6.18 -10.93
N ASN A 56 -23.26 6.33 -9.96
CA ASN A 56 -24.70 6.42 -10.19
C ASN A 56 -25.15 7.87 -10.44
N GLY A 57 -24.22 8.84 -10.34
CA GLY A 57 -24.48 10.26 -10.60
C GLY A 57 -23.73 10.75 -11.85
N THR A 58 -23.95 12.02 -12.18
CA THR A 58 -23.22 12.72 -13.26
C THR A 58 -22.38 13.85 -12.68
N GLY A 59 -21.28 14.18 -13.35
CA GLY A 59 -20.39 15.27 -12.95
C GLY A 59 -19.23 14.87 -12.01
N PRO A 60 -18.32 15.80 -11.72
CA PRO A 60 -17.05 15.52 -11.03
C PRO A 60 -17.19 15.16 -9.54
N THR A 61 -18.33 15.51 -8.94
CA THR A 61 -18.62 15.25 -7.52
C THR A 61 -19.39 13.95 -7.31
N ALA A 62 -19.76 13.25 -8.38
CA ALA A 62 -20.57 12.06 -8.30
C ALA A 62 -19.90 10.98 -7.44
N ALA A 63 -20.66 10.39 -6.52
CA ALA A 63 -20.16 9.33 -5.64
C ALA A 63 -19.90 8.05 -6.44
N LEU A 64 -18.79 7.37 -6.17
CA LEU A 64 -18.48 6.14 -6.88
C LEU A 64 -19.29 4.98 -6.32
N SER A 65 -19.89 4.19 -7.22
CA SER A 65 -20.65 2.97 -6.86
C SER A 65 -19.81 1.70 -7.01
N ALA A 66 -18.78 1.74 -7.85
CA ALA A 66 -17.79 0.68 -7.97
C ALA A 66 -16.47 1.22 -8.54
N TYR A 67 -15.35 0.58 -8.23
CA TYR A 67 -14.06 0.89 -8.84
C TYR A 67 -13.10 -0.29 -8.75
N ASN A 68 -12.13 -0.30 -9.66
CA ASN A 68 -11.05 -1.27 -9.67
C ASN A 68 -9.74 -0.63 -10.14
N PHE A 69 -8.63 -1.14 -9.63
CA PHE A 69 -7.28 -0.71 -9.96
C PHE A 69 -6.29 -1.83 -9.60
N THR A 70 -5.06 -1.70 -10.09
CA THR A 70 -3.94 -2.55 -9.69
C THR A 70 -3.01 -1.74 -8.78
N PHE A 71 -2.67 -2.31 -7.64
CA PHE A 71 -1.62 -1.82 -6.75
C PHE A 71 -0.32 -2.55 -7.09
N VAL A 72 0.78 -1.81 -7.18
CA VAL A 72 2.13 -2.35 -7.41
C VAL A 72 3.11 -1.69 -6.44
N ASP A 73 3.81 -2.49 -5.65
CA ASP A 73 4.97 -2.09 -4.88
C ASP A 73 6.15 -2.97 -5.29
N GLU A 74 7.17 -2.34 -5.89
CA GLU A 74 8.35 -3.04 -6.39
C GLU A 74 9.27 -3.50 -5.26
N VAL A 75 9.35 -2.75 -4.16
CA VAL A 75 10.23 -3.04 -3.03
C VAL A 75 9.73 -4.23 -2.23
N THR A 76 8.41 -4.36 -2.05
CA THR A 76 7.80 -5.55 -1.42
C THR A 76 7.45 -6.64 -2.44
N SER A 77 7.60 -6.35 -3.73
CA SER A 77 7.24 -7.24 -4.84
C SER A 77 5.77 -7.65 -4.84
N ILE A 78 4.88 -6.81 -4.32
CA ILE A 78 3.44 -7.05 -4.32
C ILE A 78 2.81 -6.39 -5.55
N THR A 79 2.14 -7.21 -6.36
CA THR A 79 1.23 -6.74 -7.41
C THR A 79 -0.13 -7.37 -7.18
N THR A 80 -1.16 -6.55 -6.94
CA THR A 80 -2.50 -7.06 -6.60
C THR A 80 -3.62 -6.23 -7.20
N SER A 81 -4.69 -6.91 -7.61
CA SER A 81 -5.95 -6.25 -7.94
C SER A 81 -6.69 -5.80 -6.68
N CYS A 82 -7.23 -4.59 -6.73
CA CYS A 82 -8.10 -4.02 -5.70
C CYS A 82 -9.42 -3.63 -6.33
N SER A 83 -10.54 -3.92 -5.65
CA SER A 83 -11.86 -3.63 -6.19
C SER A 83 -12.87 -3.35 -5.09
N PHE A 84 -13.77 -2.41 -5.36
CA PHE A 84 -14.91 -2.09 -4.51
C PHE A 84 -16.22 -2.16 -5.31
N ASN A 85 -17.25 -2.73 -4.70
CA ASN A 85 -18.63 -2.69 -5.18
C ASN A 85 -19.61 -2.88 -4.00
N SER A 86 -20.91 -3.02 -4.29
CA SER A 86 -21.97 -3.19 -3.28
C SER A 86 -21.82 -4.43 -2.39
N SER A 87 -21.04 -5.43 -2.79
CA SER A 87 -20.79 -6.65 -2.03
C SER A 87 -19.50 -6.61 -1.23
N SER A 88 -18.70 -5.55 -1.35
CA SER A 88 -17.45 -5.38 -0.61
C SER A 88 -17.72 -5.15 0.87
N VAL A 89 -17.09 -5.96 1.73
CA VAL A 89 -17.22 -5.88 3.18
C VAL A 89 -15.99 -5.19 3.75
N SER A 90 -16.21 -4.16 4.58
CA SER A 90 -15.13 -3.51 5.32
C SER A 90 -14.56 -4.46 6.38
N THR A 91 -13.24 -4.50 6.51
CA THR A 91 -12.59 -5.29 7.55
C THR A 91 -12.27 -4.48 8.81
N THR A 92 -12.57 -3.19 8.81
CA THR A 92 -12.19 -2.27 9.88
C THR A 92 -13.08 -2.42 11.11
N PRO A 93 -12.51 -2.35 12.33
CA PRO A 93 -13.29 -2.23 13.56
C PRO A 93 -14.26 -1.03 13.54
N PRO A 94 -15.37 -1.10 14.31
CA PRO A 94 -16.30 0.01 14.47
C PRO A 94 -15.60 1.31 14.94
N GLY A 95 -16.03 2.45 14.39
CA GLY A 95 -15.51 3.77 14.78
C GLY A 95 -14.33 4.30 13.96
N LEU A 96 -13.86 3.54 12.97
CA LEU A 96 -12.79 3.95 12.05
C LEU A 96 -13.29 4.01 10.60
N ALA A 97 -12.52 4.67 9.73
CA ALA A 97 -12.82 4.73 8.30
C ALA A 97 -12.81 3.32 7.67
N PRO A 98 -13.83 2.95 6.87
CA PRO A 98 -13.89 1.64 6.24
C PRO A 98 -12.66 1.34 5.36
N ARG A 99 -12.02 0.20 5.63
CA ARG A 99 -10.91 -0.37 4.85
C ARG A 99 -11.39 -1.62 4.15
N TYR A 100 -11.03 -1.75 2.88
CA TYR A 100 -11.35 -2.90 2.06
C TYR A 100 -10.06 -3.59 1.65
N ALA A 101 -10.04 -4.92 1.72
CA ALA A 101 -8.88 -5.70 1.31
C ALA A 101 -8.79 -5.78 -0.22
N CYS A 102 -7.57 -5.70 -0.73
CA CYS A 102 -7.26 -6.15 -2.09
C CYS A 102 -7.20 -7.69 -2.14
N ALA A 103 -6.98 -8.26 -3.33
CA ALA A 103 -6.81 -9.71 -3.47
C ALA A 103 -5.63 -10.24 -2.63
N HIS A 104 -4.55 -9.45 -2.52
CA HIS A 104 -3.51 -9.67 -1.54
C HIS A 104 -3.93 -9.08 -0.18
N GLY A 105 -4.06 -9.94 0.84
CA GLY A 105 -4.67 -9.58 2.13
C GLY A 105 -3.85 -8.64 3.02
N ASP A 106 -2.59 -8.37 2.65
CA ASP A 106 -1.72 -7.40 3.33
C ASP A 106 -1.84 -5.99 2.74
N VAL A 107 -2.56 -5.84 1.63
CA VAL A 107 -2.87 -4.54 1.01
C VAL A 107 -4.35 -4.24 1.21
N LYS A 108 -4.64 -3.05 1.72
CA LYS A 108 -5.98 -2.52 1.91
C LYS A 108 -6.07 -1.11 1.37
N PHE A 109 -7.30 -0.66 1.17
CA PHE A 109 -7.57 0.69 0.70
C PHE A 109 -8.75 1.32 1.41
N ILE A 110 -8.74 2.65 1.45
CA ILE A 110 -9.83 3.52 1.91
C ILE A 110 -10.13 4.49 0.77
N TRP A 111 -11.41 4.70 0.50
CA TRP A 111 -11.86 5.72 -0.44
C TRP A 111 -12.61 6.83 0.28
N SER A 112 -12.21 8.07 0.02
CA SER A 112 -12.89 9.28 0.48
C SER A 112 -13.58 9.96 -0.69
N ASP A 113 -14.91 9.79 -0.80
CA ASP A 113 -15.69 10.40 -1.88
C ASP A 113 -15.64 11.94 -1.87
N ALA A 114 -15.55 12.56 -0.70
CA ALA A 114 -15.52 14.02 -0.56
C ALA A 114 -14.25 14.62 -1.17
N GLN A 115 -13.13 13.92 -1.07
CA GLN A 115 -11.83 14.38 -1.55
C GLN A 115 -11.40 13.70 -2.85
N LYS A 116 -12.19 12.72 -3.32
CA LYS A 116 -11.81 11.77 -4.38
C LYS A 116 -10.42 11.18 -4.14
N GLN A 117 -10.17 10.85 -2.87
CA GLN A 117 -8.86 10.41 -2.40
C GLN A 117 -8.87 8.90 -2.16
N LEU A 118 -7.86 8.24 -2.71
CA LEU A 118 -7.53 6.85 -2.43
C LEU A 118 -6.37 6.83 -1.43
N THR A 119 -6.57 6.17 -0.30
CA THR A 119 -5.51 5.88 0.66
C THR A 119 -5.21 4.39 0.60
N MET A 120 -3.95 4.04 0.33
CA MET A 120 -3.47 2.66 0.42
C MET A 120 -2.84 2.42 1.77
N VAL A 121 -2.99 1.19 2.24
CA VAL A 121 -2.39 0.66 3.45
C VAL A 121 -1.75 -0.67 3.08
N GLU A 122 -0.44 -0.78 3.26
CA GLU A 122 0.29 -2.02 3.07
C GLU A 122 0.96 -2.43 4.36
N ARG A 123 0.79 -3.69 4.75
CA ARG A 123 1.53 -4.22 5.89
C ARG A 123 2.92 -4.67 5.46
N ILE A 124 3.92 -4.32 6.26
CA ILE A 124 5.33 -4.57 5.97
C ILE A 124 6.02 -5.23 7.15
N CYS A 125 7.20 -5.81 6.91
CA CYS A 125 8.00 -6.48 7.94
C CYS A 125 7.22 -7.55 8.72
N PRO A 126 6.78 -8.63 8.03
CA PRO A 126 6.16 -9.77 8.70
C PRO A 126 7.07 -10.31 9.79
N THR A 127 6.49 -10.70 10.92
CA THR A 127 7.24 -11.47 11.92
C THR A 127 7.41 -12.92 11.44
N ALA A 128 8.34 -13.68 12.02
CA ALA A 128 8.52 -15.11 11.74
C ALA A 128 7.25 -15.97 11.94
N LYS A 129 6.25 -15.46 12.67
CA LYS A 129 4.92 -16.08 12.84
C LYS A 129 3.88 -15.59 11.84
N GLY A 130 4.25 -14.76 10.87
CA GLY A 130 3.38 -14.17 9.86
C GLY A 130 2.49 -13.03 10.36
N THR A 131 2.80 -12.46 11.53
CA THR A 131 2.05 -11.34 12.11
C THR A 131 2.82 -10.04 11.89
N ASP A 132 2.62 -9.36 10.76
CA ASP A 132 3.13 -8.00 10.55
C ASP A 132 2.56 -7.08 11.64
N GLN A 133 3.48 -6.30 12.21
CA GLN A 133 3.23 -5.40 13.33
C GLN A 133 3.05 -3.96 12.86
N TYR A 134 3.46 -3.65 11.63
CA TYR A 134 3.44 -2.30 11.08
C TYR A 134 2.79 -2.27 9.70
N GLU A 135 2.20 -1.13 9.39
CA GLU A 135 1.63 -0.78 8.10
C GLU A 135 2.16 0.58 7.66
N VAL A 136 2.43 0.71 6.36
CA VAL A 136 2.72 1.98 5.71
C VAL A 136 1.48 2.47 5.00
N THR A 137 1.32 3.79 4.94
CA THR A 137 0.18 4.42 4.28
C THR A 137 0.60 5.58 3.38
N GLY A 138 -0.09 5.70 2.25
CA GLY A 138 0.08 6.78 1.29
C GLY A 138 -1.25 7.09 0.61
N SER A 139 -1.44 8.34 0.22
CA SER A 139 -2.73 8.80 -0.32
C SER A 139 -2.55 9.65 -1.56
N ILE A 140 -3.50 9.53 -2.48
CA ILE A 140 -3.54 10.33 -3.71
C ILE A 140 -4.97 10.74 -4.04
N VAL A 141 -5.15 11.97 -4.52
CA VAL A 141 -6.41 12.40 -5.13
C VAL A 141 -6.45 11.86 -6.56
N ILE A 142 -7.46 11.05 -6.88
CA ILE A 142 -7.64 10.52 -8.23
C ILE A 142 -8.41 11.56 -9.07
N PRO A 143 -7.79 12.13 -10.11
CA PRO A 143 -8.48 13.09 -10.98
C PRO A 143 -9.47 12.34 -11.87
N LEU A 144 -10.76 12.39 -11.51
CA LEU A 144 -11.82 11.64 -12.18
C LEU A 144 -12.63 12.52 -13.13
N SER A 145 -12.87 11.99 -14.32
CA SER A 145 -13.86 12.48 -15.29
C SER A 145 -14.94 11.43 -15.49
N CYS A 146 -16.18 11.78 -15.14
CA CYS A 146 -17.33 10.90 -15.27
C CYS A 146 -18.22 11.32 -16.44
N THR A 147 -18.57 10.35 -17.29
CA THR A 147 -19.49 10.56 -18.41
C THR A 147 -20.95 10.47 -17.96
N GLY A 148 -21.87 10.94 -18.80
CA GLY A 148 -23.32 10.83 -18.54
C GLY A 148 -23.84 9.39 -18.44
N SER A 149 -23.06 8.40 -18.89
CA SER A 149 -23.37 6.97 -18.74
C SER A 149 -22.89 6.36 -17.40
N GLY A 150 -22.38 7.19 -16.49
CA GLY A 150 -21.89 6.76 -15.18
C GLY A 150 -20.50 6.11 -15.20
N ALA A 151 -19.78 6.12 -16.32
CA ALA A 151 -18.40 5.63 -16.38
C ALA A 151 -17.44 6.75 -15.97
N CYS A 152 -16.54 6.45 -15.03
CA CYS A 152 -15.55 7.39 -14.52
C CYS A 152 -14.14 6.88 -14.82
N SER A 153 -13.28 7.77 -15.28
CA SER A 153 -11.88 7.45 -15.64
C SER A 153 -10.95 8.57 -15.23
N THR A 154 -9.67 8.21 -15.04
CA THR A 154 -8.56 9.16 -14.91
C THR A 154 -7.82 9.25 -16.25
N ASN A 155 -7.14 10.36 -16.47
CA ASN A 155 -6.27 10.56 -17.64
C ASN A 155 -4.90 9.86 -17.49
N SER A 156 -4.57 9.33 -16.31
CA SER A 156 -3.34 8.58 -16.08
C SER A 156 -3.61 7.08 -15.97
N THR A 157 -2.80 6.27 -16.64
CA THR A 157 -2.80 4.81 -16.49
C THR A 157 -1.94 4.34 -15.34
N ASP A 158 -1.07 5.21 -14.83
CA ASP A 158 -0.14 4.93 -13.75
C ASP A 158 0.04 6.17 -12.86
N LEU A 159 -0.04 5.99 -11.56
CA LEU A 159 0.10 7.03 -10.56
C LEU A 159 1.12 6.58 -9.52
N ASP A 160 2.29 7.22 -9.50
CA ASP A 160 3.29 7.07 -8.44
C ASP A 160 2.82 7.81 -7.17
N VAL A 161 2.77 7.09 -6.06
CA VAL A 161 2.30 7.58 -4.77
C VAL A 161 3.32 7.27 -3.69
N LYS A 162 3.76 8.30 -2.96
CA LYS A 162 4.67 8.13 -1.84
C LYS A 162 3.95 7.59 -0.61
N TYR A 163 4.61 6.68 0.09
CA TYR A 163 4.26 6.37 1.47
C TYR A 163 4.67 7.52 2.38
N THR A 164 3.76 7.98 3.23
CA THR A 164 3.95 9.17 4.08
C THR A 164 3.88 8.88 5.57
N ALA A 165 3.38 7.70 5.95
CA ALA A 165 3.29 7.31 7.35
C ALA A 165 3.58 5.82 7.53
N LEU A 166 4.04 5.49 8.74
CA LEU A 166 4.29 4.15 9.22
C LEU A 166 3.74 4.04 10.64
N ASP A 167 2.81 3.13 10.84
CA ASP A 167 2.08 2.96 12.08
C ASP A 167 2.00 1.49 12.48
N PRO A 168 1.77 1.15 13.76
CA PRO A 168 1.39 -0.20 14.13
C PRO A 168 0.11 -0.63 13.40
N VAL A 169 0.00 -1.91 13.07
CA VAL A 169 -1.20 -2.46 12.42
C VAL A 169 -2.43 -2.19 13.28
N SER A 170 -3.36 -1.41 12.73
CA SER A 170 -4.58 -0.97 13.41
C SER A 170 -5.78 -1.89 13.16
N ASP A 171 -5.72 -2.71 12.11
CA ASP A 171 -6.73 -3.71 11.76
C ASP A 171 -6.10 -5.11 11.83
N PRO A 172 -6.52 -5.99 12.75
CA PRO A 172 -5.91 -7.32 12.94
C PRO A 172 -6.34 -8.34 11.88
N THR A 173 -7.30 -8.02 11.00
CA THR A 173 -7.80 -8.99 10.02
C THR A 173 -6.73 -9.30 8.96
N ARG A 174 -6.09 -10.45 9.12
CA ARG A 174 -5.24 -11.11 8.11
C ARG A 174 -6.03 -12.25 7.48
N ARG A 175 -5.77 -12.50 6.20
CA ARG A 175 -6.07 -13.77 5.49
C ARG A 175 -7.34 -14.49 5.98
N VAL A 176 -8.50 -13.86 5.85
CA VAL A 176 -9.71 -14.68 5.76
C VAL A 176 -9.83 -15.06 4.30
N LYS A 177 -9.33 -16.24 3.94
CA LYS A 177 -9.81 -16.92 2.73
C LYS A 177 -11.29 -17.19 2.98
N TYR A 178 -12.16 -16.22 2.67
CA TYR A 178 -13.56 -16.52 2.42
C TYR A 178 -13.58 -17.32 1.14
N TRP A 179 -13.35 -18.63 1.26
CA TRP A 179 -13.91 -19.59 0.33
C TRP A 179 -15.42 -19.44 0.50
N VAL A 180 -16.05 -18.66 -0.37
CA VAL A 180 -17.46 -18.83 -0.65
C VAL A 180 -17.56 -20.16 -1.39
N SER A 181 -18.20 -21.12 -0.71
CA SER A 181 -18.56 -22.44 -1.22
C SER A 181 -19.32 -22.38 -2.54
#